data_AF-A0A4V1XIW1-F1
#
_entry.id   AF-A0A4V1XIW1-F1
#
_cell.length_a   1.000
_cell.length_b   1.000
_cell.length_c   1.000
_cell.angle_alpha   90.00
_cell.angle_beta   90.00
_cell.angle_gamma   90.00
#
_symmetry.space_group_name_H-M   'P 1'
#
loop_
_entity.id
_entity.type
_entity.pdbx_description
1 polymer ?
#
loop_
_entity_poly.entity_id
_entity_poly.type
_entity_poly.pdbx_seq_one_letter_code
_entity_poly.pdbx_strand_id
1 'polypeptide(L)'
;MQFKTILSIAATASLAISGVDAGLQDPQVYARDGAPRQLSRIAEYRSRHASALDDSQTAVLDRIEADIVASATDDVPALEEACNAAFGAAECRFLLTGKGVSEGKARRGFVLAARQRVLCECSDESDWCDDGFRCDYQYKQCSVNDGCGTLGLYDCNGLCIPS
;
A
#
# COMPACT_ATOMS: atom_id res chain seq x y z
N MET A 1 -21.78 59.09 29.47
CA MET A 1 -20.95 57.86 29.52
C MET A 1 -21.35 57.00 28.33
N GLN A 2 -20.55 56.97 27.26
CA GLN A 2 -20.80 56.16 26.07
C GLN A 2 -19.88 54.94 26.10
N PHE A 3 -20.46 53.75 26.13
CA PHE A 3 -19.73 52.48 25.96
C PHE A 3 -19.57 52.20 24.46
N LYS A 4 -18.33 52.24 23.96
CA LYS A 4 -17.99 51.76 22.61
C LYS A 4 -17.47 50.33 22.72
N THR A 5 -18.28 49.36 22.33
CA THR A 5 -17.88 47.96 22.18
C THR A 5 -17.19 47.81 20.82
N ILE A 6 -15.88 47.56 20.82
CA ILE A 6 -15.11 47.25 19.61
C ILE A 6 -15.11 45.72 19.45
N LEU A 7 -15.93 45.21 18.53
CA LEU A 7 -15.83 43.81 18.07
C LEU A 7 -14.53 43.64 17.30
N SER A 8 -13.58 42.89 17.86
CA SER A 8 -12.38 42.45 17.14
C SER A 8 -12.74 41.20 16.33
N ILE A 9 -12.79 41.32 15.01
CA ILE A 9 -12.91 40.18 14.10
C ILE A 9 -11.52 39.54 14.03
N ALA A 10 -11.31 38.47 14.80
CA ALA A 10 -10.16 37.61 14.62
C ALA A 10 -10.37 36.80 13.33
N ALA A 11 -9.74 37.23 12.24
CA ALA A 11 -9.61 36.40 11.06
C ALA A 11 -8.65 35.25 11.41
N THR A 12 -9.19 34.09 11.77
CA THR A 12 -8.44 32.85 11.81
C THR A 12 -8.04 32.51 10.38
N ALA A 13 -6.81 32.90 10.02
CA ALA A 13 -6.13 32.37 8.86
C ALA A 13 -5.94 30.88 9.09
N SER A 14 -6.83 30.07 8.50
CA SER A 14 -6.62 28.64 8.35
C SER A 14 -5.36 28.47 7.51
N LEU A 15 -4.22 28.25 8.16
CA LEU A 15 -3.04 27.71 7.52
C LEU A 15 -3.46 26.33 7.04
N ALA A 16 -3.82 26.23 5.75
CA ALA A 16 -3.84 24.97 5.05
C ALA A 16 -2.40 24.44 5.12
N ILE A 17 -2.14 23.58 6.10
CA ILE A 17 -0.98 22.70 6.07
C ILE A 17 -1.19 21.92 4.79
N SER A 18 -0.44 22.29 3.75
CA SER A 18 -0.27 21.46 2.57
C SER A 18 0.51 20.26 3.08
N GLY A 19 -0.20 19.32 3.72
CA GLY A 19 0.29 17.97 3.87
C GLY A 19 0.63 17.55 2.46
N VAL A 20 1.90 17.29 2.24
CA VAL A 20 2.30 16.51 1.09
C VAL A 20 1.75 15.13 1.41
N ASP A 21 0.49 14.87 1.04
CA ASP A 21 -0.07 13.52 1.04
C ASP A 21 0.67 12.74 -0.05
N ALA A 22 1.87 12.28 0.29
CA ALA A 22 2.58 11.24 -0.44
C ALA A 22 2.61 10.04 0.53
N GLY A 23 2.19 8.82 0.18
CA GLY A 23 1.93 8.28 -1.16
C GLY A 23 0.77 7.30 -1.15
N LEU A 24 -0.44 7.83 -1.36
CA LEU A 24 -1.53 7.06 -1.95
C LEU A 24 -1.55 7.35 -3.44
N GLN A 25 -1.77 6.32 -4.25
CA GLN A 25 -1.93 6.51 -5.68
C GLN A 25 -3.14 7.39 -5.99
N ASP A 26 -3.05 8.11 -7.10
CA ASP A 26 -4.21 8.75 -7.70
C ASP A 26 -5.32 7.68 -7.93
N PRO A 27 -6.55 7.88 -7.40
CA PRO A 27 -7.61 6.88 -7.51
C PRO A 27 -7.97 6.51 -8.94
N GLN A 28 -7.81 7.43 -9.91
CA GLN A 28 -8.08 7.12 -11.32
C GLN A 28 -6.98 6.24 -11.91
N VAL A 29 -5.72 6.52 -11.56
CA VAL A 29 -4.58 5.67 -11.94
C VAL A 29 -4.71 4.29 -11.33
N TYR A 30 -5.03 4.19 -10.04
CA TYR A 30 -5.27 2.91 -9.38
C TYR A 30 -6.43 2.15 -10.02
N ALA A 31 -7.57 2.80 -10.25
CA ALA A 31 -8.73 2.16 -10.90
C ALA A 31 -8.42 1.67 -12.32
N ARG A 32 -7.56 2.38 -13.06
CA ARG A 32 -7.14 1.99 -14.42
C ARG A 32 -6.14 0.84 -14.44
N ASP A 33 -5.12 0.91 -13.59
CA ASP A 33 -3.94 0.05 -13.71
C ASP A 33 -3.84 -0.95 -12.55
N GLY A 34 -4.04 -0.49 -11.32
CA GLY A 34 -3.90 -1.28 -10.09
C GLY A 34 -5.04 -2.26 -9.90
N ALA A 35 -6.26 -1.75 -9.69
CA ALA A 35 -7.44 -2.52 -9.34
C ALA A 35 -7.70 -3.71 -10.30
N PRO A 36 -7.60 -3.58 -11.64
CA PRO A 36 -7.83 -4.72 -12.53
C PRO A 36 -6.84 -5.87 -12.33
N ARG A 37 -5.56 -5.56 -12.05
CA ARG A 37 -4.53 -6.58 -11.76
C ARG A 37 -4.82 -7.29 -10.45
N GLN A 38 -5.24 -6.54 -9.44
CA GLN A 38 -5.59 -7.06 -8.12
C GLN A 38 -6.81 -7.99 -8.21
N LEU A 39 -7.90 -7.53 -8.82
CA LEU A 39 -9.11 -8.33 -9.03
C LEU A 39 -8.83 -9.61 -9.84
N SER A 40 -8.02 -9.50 -10.90
CA SER A 40 -7.63 -10.66 -11.71
C SER A 40 -6.90 -11.70 -10.87
N ARG A 41 -5.99 -11.28 -9.98
CA ARG A 41 -5.26 -12.18 -9.08
C ARG A 41 -6.19 -12.89 -8.11
N ILE A 42 -7.13 -12.16 -7.50
CA ILE A 42 -8.09 -12.77 -6.57
C ILE A 42 -9.02 -13.76 -7.30
N ALA A 43 -9.52 -13.39 -8.48
CA ALA A 43 -10.34 -14.27 -9.30
C ALA A 43 -9.60 -15.55 -9.71
N GLU A 44 -8.33 -15.43 -10.11
CA GLU A 44 -7.48 -16.57 -10.43
C GLU A 44 -7.24 -17.46 -9.19
N TYR A 45 -6.96 -16.86 -8.04
CA TYR A 45 -6.77 -17.58 -6.80
C TYR A 45 -8.01 -18.38 -6.40
N ARG A 46 -9.20 -17.75 -6.44
CA ARG A 46 -10.47 -18.44 -6.20
C ARG A 46 -10.69 -19.61 -7.14
N SER A 47 -10.45 -19.40 -8.43
CA SER A 47 -10.62 -20.44 -9.45
C SER A 47 -9.74 -21.67 -9.17
N ARG A 48 -8.47 -21.43 -8.78
CA ARG A 48 -7.53 -22.51 -8.46
C ARG A 48 -7.84 -23.25 -7.17
N HIS A 49 -8.49 -22.61 -6.21
CA HIS A 49 -8.75 -23.15 -4.87
C HIS A 49 -10.24 -23.37 -4.57
N ALA A 50 -11.12 -23.34 -5.58
CA ALA A 50 -12.57 -23.29 -5.41
C ALA A 50 -13.16 -24.38 -4.49
N SER A 51 -12.53 -25.56 -4.41
CA SER A 51 -12.97 -26.68 -3.57
C SER A 51 -12.29 -26.75 -2.20
N ALA A 52 -11.36 -25.85 -1.90
CA ALA A 52 -10.53 -25.87 -0.71
C ALA A 52 -10.69 -24.63 0.19
N LEU A 53 -11.34 -23.58 -0.31
CA LEU A 53 -11.62 -22.38 0.47
C LEU A 53 -12.72 -22.65 1.50
N ASP A 54 -12.45 -22.30 2.75
CA ASP A 54 -13.47 -22.27 3.80
C ASP A 54 -14.23 -20.94 3.84
N ASP A 55 -15.23 -20.84 4.72
CA ASP A 55 -16.06 -19.64 4.86
C ASP A 55 -15.24 -18.41 5.30
N SER A 56 -14.24 -18.59 6.16
CA SER A 56 -13.39 -17.50 6.65
C SER A 56 -12.49 -16.97 5.52
N GLN A 57 -11.89 -17.87 4.75
CA GLN A 57 -11.07 -17.54 3.59
C GLN A 57 -11.90 -16.84 2.51
N THR A 58 -13.12 -17.34 2.26
CA THR A 58 -14.05 -16.72 1.32
C THR A 58 -14.41 -15.30 1.74
N ALA A 59 -14.75 -15.08 3.01
CA ALA A 59 -15.09 -13.76 3.54
C ALA A 59 -13.93 -12.77 3.44
N VAL A 60 -12.69 -13.21 3.65
CA VAL A 60 -11.51 -12.36 3.47
C VAL A 60 -11.30 -12.00 2.00
N LEU A 61 -11.45 -12.95 1.07
CA LEU A 61 -11.35 -12.64 -0.37
C LEU A 61 -12.47 -11.69 -0.82
N ASP A 62 -13.68 -11.84 -0.29
CA ASP A 62 -14.80 -10.92 -0.55
C ASP A 62 -14.48 -9.51 -0.04
N ARG A 63 -13.90 -9.39 1.16
CA ARG A 63 -13.43 -8.10 1.71
C ARG A 63 -12.34 -7.48 0.84
N ILE A 64 -11.33 -8.26 0.44
CA ILE A 64 -10.25 -7.79 -0.45
C ILE A 64 -10.83 -7.22 -1.75
N GLU A 65 -11.76 -7.94 -2.40
CA GLU A 65 -12.41 -7.46 -3.62
C GLU A 65 -13.18 -6.16 -3.40
N ALA A 66 -13.94 -6.06 -2.30
CA ALA A 66 -14.67 -4.85 -1.94
C ALA A 66 -13.72 -3.66 -1.73
N ASP A 67 -12.63 -3.85 -1.00
CA ASP A 67 -11.63 -2.82 -0.73
C ASP A 67 -10.92 -2.39 -2.02
N ILE A 68 -10.62 -3.33 -2.94
CA ILE A 68 -10.08 -3.01 -4.26
C ILE A 68 -11.06 -2.14 -5.07
N VAL A 69 -12.34 -2.53 -5.14
CA VAL A 69 -13.35 -1.80 -5.92
C VAL A 69 -13.61 -0.41 -5.34
N ALA A 70 -13.65 -0.29 -4.02
CA ALA A 70 -13.84 0.98 -3.32
C ALA A 70 -12.56 1.83 -3.25
N SER A 71 -11.39 1.27 -3.60
CA SER A 71 -10.09 1.88 -3.32
C SER A 71 -9.94 2.28 -1.84
N ALA A 72 -10.41 1.40 -0.94
CA ALA A 72 -10.46 1.65 0.49
C ALA A 72 -9.06 1.56 1.12
N THR A 73 -8.70 2.57 1.92
CA THR A 73 -7.40 2.69 2.61
C THR A 73 -7.56 2.91 4.11
N ASP A 74 -8.80 2.96 4.60
CA ASP A 74 -9.15 3.37 5.96
C ASP A 74 -8.84 2.32 7.03
N ASP A 75 -8.77 1.04 6.65
CA ASP A 75 -8.56 -0.06 7.60
C ASP A 75 -7.61 -1.15 7.06
N VAL A 76 -6.53 -0.71 6.40
CA VAL A 76 -5.47 -1.59 5.87
C VAL A 76 -4.89 -2.54 6.94
N PRO A 77 -4.55 -2.09 8.16
CA PRO A 77 -4.02 -2.99 9.19
C PRO A 77 -4.98 -4.14 9.57
N ALA A 78 -6.28 -3.88 9.68
CA ALA A 78 -7.22 -4.96 10.00
C ALA A 78 -7.47 -5.89 8.80
N LEU A 79 -7.37 -5.38 7.57
CA LEU A 79 -7.38 -6.25 6.38
C LEU A 79 -6.18 -7.21 6.40
N GLU A 80 -4.98 -6.69 6.69
CA GLU A 80 -3.77 -7.49 6.82
C GLU A 80 -3.88 -8.53 7.94
N GLU A 81 -4.38 -8.14 9.11
CA GLU A 81 -4.59 -9.06 10.24
C GLU A 81 -5.58 -10.17 9.88
N ALA A 82 -6.74 -9.82 9.30
CA ALA A 82 -7.76 -10.81 8.90
C ALA A 82 -7.22 -11.77 7.84
N CYS A 83 -6.46 -11.27 6.89
CA CYS A 83 -5.84 -12.06 5.84
C CYS A 83 -4.75 -13.00 6.37
N ASN A 84 -3.91 -12.50 7.29
CA ASN A 84 -2.91 -13.33 7.98
C ASN A 84 -3.58 -14.44 8.81
N ALA A 85 -4.69 -14.15 9.48
CA ALA A 85 -5.43 -15.13 10.26
C ALA A 85 -6.04 -16.24 9.38
N ALA A 86 -6.54 -15.91 8.19
CA ALA A 86 -7.23 -16.86 7.31
C ALA A 86 -6.28 -17.68 6.42
N PHE A 87 -5.15 -17.09 5.99
CA PHE A 87 -4.27 -17.70 4.98
C PHE A 87 -2.83 -17.92 5.47
N GLY A 88 -2.42 -17.27 6.56
CA GLY A 88 -1.03 -17.20 6.98
C GLY A 88 -0.22 -16.18 6.16
N ALA A 89 0.95 -15.83 6.69
CA ALA A 89 1.72 -14.68 6.20
C ALA A 89 2.18 -14.77 4.74
N ALA A 90 2.67 -15.94 4.30
CA ALA A 90 3.19 -16.09 2.95
C ALA A 90 2.09 -15.95 1.89
N GLU A 91 0.94 -16.59 2.13
CA GLU A 91 -0.19 -16.55 1.21
C GLU A 91 -0.89 -15.18 1.26
N CYS A 92 -1.02 -14.60 2.46
CA CYS A 92 -1.56 -13.25 2.60
C CYS A 92 -0.73 -12.21 1.86
N ARG A 93 0.60 -12.29 1.94
CA ARG A 93 1.51 -11.42 1.16
C ARG A 93 1.24 -11.53 -0.34
N PHE A 94 1.08 -12.74 -0.87
CA PHE A 94 0.75 -12.94 -2.27
C PHE A 94 -0.63 -12.35 -2.62
N LEU A 95 -1.65 -12.61 -1.81
CA LEU A 95 -3.00 -12.09 -2.03
C LEU A 95 -3.05 -10.57 -2.00
N LEU A 96 -2.35 -9.91 -1.08
CA LEU A 96 -2.39 -8.45 -0.92
C LEU A 96 -1.42 -7.69 -1.84
N THR A 97 -0.29 -8.27 -2.21
CA THR A 97 0.76 -7.53 -2.96
C THR A 97 1.11 -8.13 -4.32
N GLY A 98 0.74 -9.39 -4.55
CA GLY A 98 1.19 -10.17 -5.70
C GLY A 98 2.64 -10.65 -5.60
N LYS A 99 3.37 -10.31 -4.52
CA LYS A 99 4.78 -10.68 -4.32
C LYS A 99 4.87 -12.05 -3.65
N GLY A 100 5.60 -12.99 -4.27
CA GLY A 100 5.94 -14.27 -3.66
C GLY A 100 7.21 -14.21 -2.78
N VAL A 101 7.44 -15.25 -1.96
CA VAL A 101 8.58 -15.33 -1.00
C VAL A 101 9.96 -15.28 -1.68
N SER A 102 10.05 -15.63 -2.98
CA SER A 102 11.31 -15.75 -3.72
C SER A 102 11.65 -14.55 -4.62
N GLU A 103 10.66 -13.75 -5.02
CA GLU A 103 10.85 -12.67 -6.00
C GLU A 103 11.64 -11.49 -5.43
N GLY A 104 11.61 -11.29 -4.11
CA GLY A 104 12.35 -10.21 -3.46
C GLY A 104 13.87 -10.37 -3.54
N LYS A 105 14.43 -11.57 -3.30
CA LYS A 105 15.88 -11.76 -3.06
C LYS A 105 16.75 -11.50 -4.29
N ALA A 106 16.34 -11.98 -5.46
CA ALA A 106 17.14 -11.84 -6.69
C ALA A 106 17.18 -10.38 -7.21
N ARG A 107 16.06 -9.65 -7.11
CA ARG A 107 15.97 -8.26 -7.57
C ARG A 107 16.78 -7.29 -6.70
N ARG A 108 16.82 -7.52 -5.39
CA ARG A 108 17.50 -6.65 -4.40
C ARG A 108 19.03 -6.62 -4.53
N GLY A 109 19.66 -7.77 -4.79
CA GLY A 109 21.11 -7.83 -5.01
C GLY A 109 21.57 -6.97 -6.20
N PHE A 110 20.75 -6.91 -7.25
CA PHE A 110 20.99 -6.07 -8.41
C PHE A 110 20.79 -4.57 -8.09
N VAL A 111 19.73 -4.23 -7.37
CA VAL A 111 19.37 -2.85 -7.02
C VAL A 111 20.42 -2.19 -6.11
N LEU A 112 20.90 -2.89 -5.08
CA LEU A 112 21.91 -2.35 -4.17
C LEU A 112 23.26 -2.11 -4.86
N ALA A 113 23.59 -2.93 -5.86
CA ALA A 113 24.81 -2.84 -6.66
C ALA A 113 24.71 -1.83 -7.83
N ALA A 114 23.51 -1.35 -8.17
CA ALA A 114 23.30 -0.46 -9.29
C ALA A 114 23.87 0.94 -9.00
N ARG A 115 24.56 1.51 -10.01
CA ARG A 115 25.07 2.89 -10.01
C ARG A 115 24.08 3.91 -10.60
N GLN A 116 22.92 3.44 -11.06
CA GLN A 116 21.89 4.25 -11.71
C GLN A 116 20.71 4.47 -10.76
N ARG A 117 19.93 5.52 -11.01
CA ARG A 117 18.68 5.79 -10.29
C ARG A 117 17.70 4.65 -10.55
N VAL A 118 17.43 3.85 -9.54
CA VAL A 118 16.52 2.71 -9.59
C VAL A 118 15.09 3.15 -9.29
N LEU A 119 14.10 2.38 -9.75
CA LEU A 119 12.72 2.54 -9.29
C LEU A 119 12.63 2.14 -7.82
N CYS A 120 11.85 2.90 -7.03
CA CYS A 120 11.49 2.49 -5.68
C CYS A 120 10.66 1.19 -5.72
N GLU A 121 10.71 0.37 -4.67
CA GLU A 121 10.11 -0.98 -4.64
C GLU A 121 9.24 -1.29 -3.41
N CYS A 122 9.25 -0.38 -2.43
CA CYS A 122 8.42 -0.43 -1.22
C CYS A 122 7.82 0.94 -0.93
N SER A 123 6.78 0.95 -0.10
CA SER A 123 6.20 2.16 0.49
C SER A 123 6.55 2.18 1.98
N ASP A 124 7.02 3.29 2.53
CA ASP A 124 7.22 3.42 3.99
C ASP A 124 5.92 3.36 4.81
N GLU A 125 4.76 3.57 4.19
CA GLU A 125 3.44 3.38 4.80
C GLU A 125 3.00 1.90 4.85
N SER A 126 3.50 1.06 3.94
CA SER A 126 3.18 -0.36 3.84
C SER A 126 4.33 -1.08 3.13
N ASP A 127 5.39 -1.41 3.88
CA ASP A 127 6.68 -1.75 3.29
C ASP A 127 6.68 -3.05 2.49
N TRP A 128 5.98 -4.06 2.99
CA TRP A 128 6.05 -5.44 2.52
C TRP A 128 7.48 -5.83 2.11
N CYS A 129 8.48 -5.45 2.91
CA CYS A 129 9.84 -5.95 2.72
C CYS A 129 9.93 -7.40 3.23
N ASP A 130 10.96 -8.16 2.83
CA ASP A 130 11.14 -9.51 3.42
C ASP A 130 11.82 -9.40 4.79
N ASP A 131 11.74 -10.48 5.58
CA ASP A 131 12.36 -10.57 6.90
C ASP A 131 13.81 -10.08 6.95
N GLY A 132 14.09 -9.22 7.92
CA GLY A 132 15.40 -8.59 8.12
C GLY A 132 15.65 -7.37 7.23
N PHE A 133 14.63 -6.89 6.53
CA PHE A 133 14.67 -5.66 5.75
C PHE A 133 13.57 -4.70 6.20
N ARG A 134 13.80 -3.40 5.97
CA ARG A 134 12.82 -2.33 6.14
C ARG A 134 12.77 -1.47 4.90
N CYS A 135 11.63 -0.81 4.65
CA CYS A 135 11.60 0.23 3.63
C CYS A 135 12.38 1.45 4.13
N ASP A 136 13.31 1.94 3.31
CA ASP A 136 14.03 3.19 3.58
C ASP A 136 13.62 4.22 2.54
N TYR A 137 12.89 5.23 3.01
CA TYR A 137 12.30 6.28 2.20
C TYR A 137 13.36 6.99 1.36
N GLN A 138 13.11 7.07 0.05
CA GLN A 138 14.00 7.67 -0.95
C GLN A 138 15.47 7.25 -0.84
N TYR A 139 15.76 6.02 -0.41
CA TYR A 139 17.13 5.50 -0.35
C TYR A 139 17.82 5.65 -1.72
N LYS A 140 19.00 6.27 -1.73
CA LYS A 140 19.76 6.65 -2.94
C LYS A 140 18.94 7.43 -3.98
N GLN A 141 17.94 8.18 -3.53
CA GLN A 141 17.03 8.94 -4.39
C GLN A 141 16.36 8.06 -5.44
N CYS A 142 15.82 6.89 -5.08
CA CYS A 142 15.06 6.08 -6.03
C CYS A 142 13.94 6.90 -6.71
N SER A 143 13.55 6.48 -7.91
CA SER A 143 12.45 7.10 -8.66
C SER A 143 11.12 6.54 -8.15
N VAL A 144 10.31 7.43 -7.58
CA VAL A 144 8.95 7.13 -7.13
C VAL A 144 8.12 6.60 -8.29
N ASN A 145 7.32 5.57 -8.03
CA ASN A 145 6.42 4.95 -9.00
C ASN A 145 5.24 4.32 -8.25
N ASP A 146 4.26 3.83 -8.99
CA ASP A 146 3.01 3.35 -8.43
C ASP A 146 3.05 1.82 -8.19
N GLY A 147 2.24 1.34 -7.26
CA GLY A 147 1.88 -0.07 -7.12
C GLY A 147 2.46 -0.79 -5.90
N CYS A 148 2.84 -0.05 -4.86
CA CYS A 148 3.40 -0.61 -3.62
C CYS A 148 2.36 -0.69 -2.49
N GLY A 149 2.75 -1.39 -1.43
CA GLY A 149 1.91 -1.58 -0.26
C GLY A 149 0.75 -2.56 -0.46
N THR A 150 -0.10 -2.64 0.56
CA THR A 150 -1.31 -3.46 0.55
C THR A 150 -2.22 -3.07 -0.61
N LEU A 151 -2.64 -4.08 -1.37
CA LEU A 151 -3.43 -3.98 -2.61
C LEU A 151 -2.79 -3.14 -3.71
N GLY A 152 -1.52 -2.73 -3.54
CA GLY A 152 -0.89 -1.78 -4.44
C GLY A 152 -1.55 -0.41 -4.39
N LEU A 153 -2.04 0.04 -3.22
CA LEU A 153 -2.72 1.34 -3.03
C LEU A 153 -1.73 2.50 -2.87
N TYR A 154 -0.48 2.21 -2.56
CA TYR A 154 0.52 3.21 -2.20
C TYR A 154 1.53 3.44 -3.31
N ASP A 155 2.16 4.60 -3.29
CA ASP A 155 3.32 4.86 -4.11
C ASP A 155 4.52 4.08 -3.57
N CYS A 156 5.29 3.49 -4.46
CA CYS A 156 6.62 3.01 -4.16
C CYS A 156 7.53 4.23 -3.97
N ASN A 157 7.98 4.49 -2.74
CA ASN A 157 8.76 5.66 -2.37
C ASN A 157 10.10 5.34 -1.68
N GLY A 158 10.40 4.06 -1.45
CA GLY A 158 11.65 3.62 -0.84
C GLY A 158 12.23 2.35 -1.44
N LEU A 159 13.33 1.89 -0.85
CA LEU A 159 13.95 0.60 -1.16
C LEU A 159 14.02 -0.29 0.08
N CYS A 160 13.85 -1.60 -0.10
CA CYS A 160 14.02 -2.54 0.98
C CYS A 160 15.51 -2.73 1.27
N ILE A 161 15.99 -2.18 2.38
CA ILE A 161 17.38 -2.31 2.82
C ILE A 161 17.47 -3.18 4.08
N PRO A 162 18.62 -3.82 4.34
CA PRO A 162 18.82 -4.55 5.59
C PRO A 162 18.55 -3.65 6.80
N SER A 163 17.76 -4.17 7.76
CA SER A 163 17.44 -3.49 9.03
C SER A 163 18.62 -3.50 10.00
#